data_AF-A0A355GV00-F1
#
_entry.id   AF-A0A355GV00-F1
#
_cell.length_a   1.000
_cell.length_b   1.000
_cell.length_c   1.000
_cell.angle_alpha   90.00
_cell.angle_beta   90.00
_cell.angle_gamma   90.00
#
_symmetry.space_group_name_H-M   'P 1'
#
loop_
_entity.id
_entity.type
_entity.pdbx_description
1 polymer ?
#
loop_
_entity_poly.entity_id
_entity_poly.type
_entity_poly.pdbx_seq_one_letter_code
_entity_poly.pdbx_strand_id
1 'polypeptide(L)'
;MATVRDLESGLEFRVRRHRGDSHADVEPLSAKDTAVLKKIYGGSWSWARRAVVVDFGENRKVAGSMNGMPHGWGDLEQNEFVGHFCIHFKDSRVHTTWRQDPGHQLMVLKSSGALANALVNARPDRLAYWVLAAVHQREKCTLRYATDGLLLAVLMKLIQPIRHLAAINCRTISETEERAVVEASLMIYYYLPDPQKAHPVKIQFELHKNARESQPGWRLSAFQLKGLLTAGSI
;
A
#
# COMPACT_ATOMS: atom_id res chain seq x y z
N MET A 1 10.36 -6.73 -22.93
CA MET A 1 9.16 -7.46 -22.49
C MET A 1 9.45 -8.04 -21.12
N ALA A 2 8.44 -8.18 -20.26
CA ALA A 2 8.57 -8.84 -18.96
C ALA A 2 7.26 -9.57 -18.62
N THR A 3 7.34 -10.57 -17.76
CA THR A 3 6.17 -11.22 -17.15
C THR A 3 5.98 -10.64 -15.75
N VAL A 4 4.76 -10.21 -15.44
CA VAL A 4 4.38 -9.72 -14.12
C VAL A 4 3.55 -10.78 -13.43
N ARG A 5 3.97 -11.19 -12.24
CA ARG A 5 3.23 -12.09 -11.36
C ARG A 5 2.64 -11.32 -10.19
N ASP A 6 1.34 -11.40 -10.00
CA ASP A 6 0.66 -10.89 -8.83
C ASP A 6 0.71 -11.90 -7.68
N LEU A 7 1.18 -11.47 -6.50
CA LEU A 7 1.43 -12.39 -5.40
C LEU A 7 0.15 -12.87 -4.70
N GLU A 8 -0.88 -12.02 -4.65
CA GLU A 8 -2.12 -12.37 -3.98
C GLU A 8 -3.01 -13.31 -4.81
N SER A 9 -3.07 -13.14 -6.14
CA SER A 9 -3.87 -14.01 -7.02
C SER A 9 -3.07 -15.16 -7.62
N GLY A 10 -1.74 -15.05 -7.68
CA GLY A 10 -0.86 -16.00 -8.37
C GLY A 10 -0.92 -15.91 -9.90
N LEU A 11 -1.70 -14.99 -10.47
CA LEU A 11 -1.86 -14.84 -11.91
C LEU A 11 -0.67 -14.10 -12.53
N GLU A 12 -0.38 -14.43 -13.78
CA GLU A 12 0.73 -13.89 -14.55
C GLU A 12 0.26 -13.33 -15.90
N PHE A 13 0.85 -12.22 -16.31
CA PHE A 13 0.57 -11.56 -17.59
C PHE A 13 1.82 -10.86 -18.10
N ARG A 14 1.92 -10.67 -19.42
CA ARG A 14 3.08 -10.04 -20.06
C ARG A 14 2.86 -8.56 -20.29
N VAL A 15 3.93 -7.80 -20.15
CA VAL A 15 3.96 -6.35 -20.37
C VAL A 15 5.14 -5.93 -21.22
N ARG A 16 5.00 -4.75 -21.83
CA ARG A 16 6.13 -3.98 -22.35
C ARG A 16 6.26 -2.67 -21.60
N ARG A 17 7.49 -2.16 -21.53
CA ARG A 17 7.72 -0.80 -21.07
C ARG A 17 7.32 0.17 -22.19
N HIS A 18 6.51 1.17 -21.83
CA HIS A 18 6.15 2.29 -22.68
C HIS A 18 7.06 3.49 -22.35
N ARG A 19 7.06 3.95 -21.10
CA ARG A 19 7.84 5.11 -20.61
C ARG A 19 8.29 4.93 -19.16
N GLY A 20 8.23 5.99 -18.35
CA GLY A 20 8.62 6.02 -16.94
C GLY A 20 10.07 6.42 -16.70
N ASP A 21 10.28 7.23 -15.67
CA ASP A 21 11.59 7.72 -15.19
C ASP A 21 11.94 7.14 -13.80
N SER A 22 11.11 7.42 -12.80
CA SER A 22 11.24 7.00 -11.41
C SER A 22 10.42 5.75 -11.11
N HIS A 23 9.52 5.36 -12.00
CA HIS A 23 8.83 4.08 -12.04
C HIS A 23 8.67 3.66 -13.51
N ALA A 24 8.13 2.47 -13.77
CA ALA A 24 7.91 2.00 -15.13
C ALA A 24 6.45 2.22 -15.54
N ASP A 25 6.25 2.98 -16.62
CA ASP A 25 4.97 3.01 -17.33
C ASP A 25 4.95 1.83 -18.30
N VAL A 26 3.96 0.98 -18.16
CA VAL A 26 3.88 -0.30 -18.87
C VAL A 26 2.50 -0.53 -19.48
N GLU A 27 2.48 -1.29 -20.55
CA GLU A 27 1.25 -1.72 -21.24
C GLU A 27 1.16 -3.25 -21.20
N PRO A 28 -0.02 -3.84 -20.97
CA PRO A 28 -0.24 -5.26 -21.24
C PRO A 28 0.06 -5.57 -22.71
N LEU A 29 0.76 -6.66 -22.97
CA LEU A 29 1.27 -6.96 -24.31
C LEU A 29 0.17 -7.37 -25.30
N SER A 30 -0.97 -7.86 -24.81
CA SER A 30 -2.10 -8.35 -25.62
C SER A 30 -3.43 -8.22 -24.89
N ALA A 31 -4.55 -8.37 -25.62
CA ALA A 31 -5.90 -8.44 -25.05
C ALA A 31 -6.04 -9.53 -23.97
N LYS A 32 -5.35 -10.66 -24.16
CA LYS A 32 -5.30 -11.74 -23.15
C LYS A 32 -4.61 -11.28 -21.87
N ASP A 33 -3.48 -10.59 -21.98
CA ASP A 33 -2.74 -10.06 -20.83
C ASP A 33 -3.58 -8.99 -20.08
N THR A 34 -4.29 -8.15 -20.83
CA THR A 34 -5.27 -7.19 -20.30
C THR A 34 -6.41 -7.85 -19.54
N ALA A 35 -6.98 -8.94 -20.08
CA ALA A 35 -8.03 -9.70 -19.41
C ALA A 35 -7.54 -10.31 -18.09
N VAL A 36 -6.28 -10.79 -18.04
CA VAL A 36 -5.66 -11.27 -16.80
C VAL A 36 -5.49 -10.14 -15.79
N LEU A 37 -4.95 -8.98 -16.20
CA LEU A 37 -4.84 -7.80 -15.34
C LEU A 37 -6.20 -7.39 -14.77
N LYS A 38 -7.24 -7.35 -15.60
CA LYS A 38 -8.61 -7.03 -15.16
C LYS A 38 -9.14 -8.05 -14.16
N LYS A 39 -8.85 -9.34 -14.36
CA LYS A 39 -9.22 -10.43 -13.42
C LYS A 39 -8.53 -10.27 -12.06
N ILE A 40 -7.25 -9.89 -12.04
CA ILE A 40 -6.49 -9.62 -10.81
C ILE A 40 -7.19 -8.56 -9.94
N TYR A 41 -7.80 -7.56 -10.59
CA TYR A 41 -8.57 -6.49 -9.95
C TYR A 41 -10.07 -6.78 -9.81
N GLY A 42 -10.50 -8.04 -9.96
CA GLY A 42 -11.89 -8.43 -9.73
C GLY A 42 -12.87 -7.94 -10.78
N GLY A 43 -12.41 -7.68 -12.01
CA GLY A 43 -13.25 -7.27 -13.14
C GLY A 43 -13.36 -5.77 -13.35
N SER A 44 -12.74 -4.94 -12.50
CA SER A 44 -12.77 -3.47 -12.62
C SER A 44 -11.39 -2.86 -12.44
N TRP A 45 -11.11 -1.75 -13.12
CA TRP A 45 -9.84 -1.04 -12.98
C TRP A 45 -9.71 -0.35 -11.63
N SER A 46 -8.50 -0.30 -11.08
CA SER A 46 -8.29 0.20 -9.72
C SER A 46 -6.88 0.72 -9.48
N TRP A 47 -6.80 1.77 -8.67
CA TRP A 47 -5.56 2.30 -8.10
C TRP A 47 -5.06 1.52 -6.88
N ALA A 48 -5.71 0.42 -6.51
CA ALA A 48 -5.27 -0.42 -5.41
C ALA A 48 -3.86 -0.98 -5.69
N ARG A 49 -2.98 -0.85 -4.70
CA ARG A 49 -1.58 -1.25 -4.81
C ARG A 49 -1.53 -2.75 -4.62
N ARG A 50 -0.80 -3.44 -5.50
CA ARG A 50 -0.60 -4.89 -5.42
C ARG A 50 0.88 -5.22 -5.40
N ALA A 51 1.25 -6.27 -4.69
CA ALA A 51 2.63 -6.75 -4.61
C ALA A 51 2.89 -7.68 -5.77
N VAL A 52 3.91 -7.37 -6.58
CA VAL A 52 4.21 -8.12 -7.79
C VAL A 52 5.68 -8.48 -7.89
N VAL A 53 5.96 -9.55 -8.62
CA VAL A 53 7.30 -9.88 -9.08
C VAL A 53 7.34 -9.67 -10.59
N VAL A 54 8.31 -8.89 -11.06
CA VAL A 54 8.57 -8.69 -12.48
C VAL A 54 9.71 -9.60 -12.89
N ASP A 55 9.42 -10.53 -13.80
CA ASP A 55 10.36 -11.50 -14.35
C ASP A 55 10.80 -11.05 -15.76
N PHE A 56 12.10 -10.79 -15.90
CA PHE A 56 12.73 -10.42 -17.17
C PHE A 56 13.33 -11.61 -17.92
N GLY A 57 13.11 -12.84 -17.44
CA GLY A 57 13.78 -14.05 -17.91
C GLY A 57 15.14 -14.27 -17.23
N GLU A 58 15.76 -15.42 -17.50
CA GLU A 58 17.14 -15.72 -17.08
C GLU A 58 17.41 -15.51 -15.57
N ASN A 59 16.45 -15.89 -14.72
CA ASN A 59 16.48 -15.70 -13.27
C ASN A 59 16.55 -14.24 -12.79
N ARG A 60 16.27 -13.27 -13.66
CA ARG A 60 16.23 -11.83 -13.31
C ARG A 60 14.83 -11.43 -12.88
N LYS A 61 14.56 -11.63 -11.59
CA LYS A 61 13.30 -11.26 -10.95
C LYS A 61 13.49 -10.04 -10.06
N VAL A 62 12.57 -9.08 -10.15
CA VAL A 62 12.60 -7.84 -9.37
C VAL A 62 11.29 -7.68 -8.62
N ALA A 63 11.38 -7.39 -7.32
CA ALA A 63 10.24 -7.05 -6.49
C ALA A 63 9.67 -5.69 -6.90
N GLY A 64 8.36 -5.63 -7.12
CA GLY A 64 7.67 -4.42 -7.53
C GLY A 64 6.31 -4.27 -6.85
N SER A 65 5.66 -3.16 -7.18
CA SER A 65 4.27 -2.90 -6.87
C SER A 65 3.56 -2.29 -8.07
N MET A 66 2.37 -2.79 -8.40
CA MET A 66 1.57 -2.24 -9.49
C MET A 66 0.26 -1.63 -9.00
N ASN A 67 -0.28 -0.71 -9.81
CA ASN A 67 -1.72 -0.47 -9.88
C ASN A 67 -2.29 -1.11 -11.16
N GLY A 68 -3.61 -1.05 -11.37
CA GLY A 68 -4.25 -1.57 -12.58
C GLY A 68 -5.20 -0.57 -13.22
N MET A 69 -5.06 0.71 -12.93
CA MET A 69 -5.88 1.74 -13.56
C MET A 69 -5.22 2.19 -14.87
N PRO A 70 -5.88 2.04 -16.02
CA PRO A 70 -5.41 2.64 -17.26
C PRO A 70 -5.38 4.17 -17.13
N HIS A 71 -4.27 4.79 -17.52
CA HIS A 71 -4.13 6.24 -17.55
C HIS A 71 -3.10 6.68 -18.58
N GLY A 72 -3.07 7.99 -18.86
CA GLY A 72 -2.23 8.55 -19.91
C GLY A 72 -2.61 8.00 -21.28
N TRP A 73 -1.60 7.84 -22.14
CA TRP A 73 -1.73 7.26 -23.47
C TRP A 73 -0.87 6.00 -23.58
N GLY A 74 -1.14 5.19 -24.60
CA GLY A 74 -0.45 3.94 -24.89
C GLY A 74 -0.13 3.84 -26.38
N ASP A 75 0.75 2.92 -26.72
CA ASP A 75 1.26 2.67 -28.06
C ASP A 75 0.72 1.34 -28.65
N LEU A 76 0.01 0.51 -27.86
CA LEU A 76 -0.61 -0.74 -28.31
C LEU A 76 -2.10 -0.54 -28.56
N GLU A 77 -2.51 -0.52 -29.83
CA GLU A 77 -3.93 -0.37 -30.18
C GLU A 77 -4.73 -1.67 -30.02
N GLN A 78 -4.08 -2.83 -30.10
CA GLN A 78 -4.74 -4.16 -30.15
C GLN A 78 -4.72 -4.92 -28.80
N ASN A 79 -4.35 -4.25 -27.70
CA ASN A 79 -4.31 -4.89 -26.37
C ASN A 79 -5.58 -4.67 -25.54
N GLU A 80 -6.59 -3.95 -26.06
CA GLU A 80 -7.83 -3.60 -25.34
C GLU A 80 -7.60 -2.86 -24.00
N PHE A 81 -6.46 -2.18 -23.85
CA PHE A 81 -6.08 -1.42 -22.66
C PHE A 81 -5.74 0.02 -23.06
N VAL A 82 -6.64 0.95 -22.74
CA VAL A 82 -6.51 2.36 -23.14
C VAL A 82 -5.53 3.08 -22.22
N GLY A 83 -4.28 3.22 -22.66
CA GLY A 83 -3.22 3.91 -21.92
C GLY A 83 -2.14 2.98 -21.41
N HIS A 84 -1.55 3.32 -20.28
CA HIS A 84 -0.59 2.49 -19.55
C HIS A 84 -0.99 2.39 -18.06
N PHE A 85 -0.26 1.57 -17.31
CA PHE A 85 -0.30 1.54 -15.86
C PHE A 85 1.12 1.56 -15.28
N CYS A 86 1.24 1.82 -13.99
CA CYS A 86 2.55 1.98 -13.35
C CYS A 86 2.98 0.73 -12.59
N ILE A 87 4.25 0.37 -12.72
CA ILE A 87 4.96 -0.51 -11.80
C ILE A 87 6.05 0.29 -11.07
N HIS A 88 5.91 0.38 -9.76
CA HIS A 88 6.86 1.00 -8.86
C HIS A 88 7.83 -0.04 -8.30
N PHE A 89 9.08 0.37 -8.15
CA PHE A 89 10.14 -0.40 -7.52
C PHE A 89 10.58 0.27 -6.21
N LYS A 90 11.60 -0.31 -5.57
CA LYS A 90 12.20 0.29 -4.37
C LYS A 90 12.60 1.74 -4.66
N ASP A 91 12.19 2.63 -3.76
CA ASP A 91 12.46 4.07 -3.80
C ASP A 91 11.85 4.85 -4.99
N SER A 92 11.05 4.20 -5.85
CA SER A 92 10.27 4.86 -6.90
C SER A 92 9.36 5.97 -6.36
N ARG A 93 9.20 7.03 -7.16
CA ARG A 93 8.36 8.19 -6.85
C ARG A 93 7.16 8.25 -7.79
N VAL A 94 6.06 8.84 -7.32
CA VAL A 94 4.89 9.12 -8.16
C VAL A 94 5.11 10.42 -8.94
N HIS A 95 4.63 10.47 -10.20
CA HIS A 95 4.87 11.62 -11.08
C HIS A 95 4.31 12.94 -10.53
N THR A 96 3.14 12.91 -9.91
CA THR A 96 2.40 14.13 -9.52
C THR A 96 3.03 14.90 -8.36
N THR A 97 3.72 14.21 -7.45
CA THR A 97 4.27 14.84 -6.23
C THR A 97 5.78 14.65 -6.10
N TRP A 98 6.38 13.79 -6.92
CA TRP A 98 7.78 13.38 -6.82
C TRP A 98 8.16 12.79 -5.45
N ARG A 99 7.18 12.25 -4.72
CA ARG A 99 7.35 11.57 -3.43
C ARG A 99 7.18 10.07 -3.58
N GLN A 100 7.79 9.31 -2.66
CA GLN A 100 7.52 7.88 -2.55
C GLN A 100 6.08 7.67 -2.05
N ASP A 101 5.30 6.82 -2.73
CA ASP A 101 4.00 6.38 -2.22
C ASP A 101 4.22 5.24 -1.21
N PRO A 102 3.75 5.39 0.04
CA PRO A 102 4.00 4.39 1.07
C PRO A 102 3.28 3.06 0.81
N GLY A 103 2.16 3.07 0.10
CA GLY A 103 1.46 1.84 -0.30
C GLY A 103 2.30 1.03 -1.29
N HIS A 104 2.88 1.68 -2.29
CA HIS A 104 3.80 1.06 -3.23
C HIS A 104 5.05 0.53 -2.53
N GLN A 105 5.69 1.32 -1.64
CA GLN A 105 6.86 0.86 -0.91
C GLN A 105 6.54 -0.33 0.02
N LEU A 106 5.36 -0.35 0.64
CA LEU A 106 4.88 -1.49 1.43
C LEU A 106 4.71 -2.75 0.58
N MET A 107 4.13 -2.62 -0.63
CA MET A 107 3.98 -3.73 -1.57
C MET A 107 5.33 -4.23 -2.11
N VAL A 108 6.31 -3.35 -2.31
CA VAL A 108 7.69 -3.74 -2.69
C VAL A 108 8.37 -4.52 -1.56
N LEU A 109 8.19 -4.10 -0.30
CA LEU A 109 8.68 -4.87 0.85
C LEU A 109 8.01 -6.25 0.92
N LYS A 110 6.71 -6.32 0.62
CA LYS A 110 5.96 -7.57 0.56
C LYS A 110 6.49 -8.49 -0.54
N SER A 111 6.68 -7.98 -1.76
CA SER A 111 7.12 -8.80 -2.89
C SER A 111 8.60 -9.17 -2.85
N SER A 112 9.42 -8.43 -2.10
CA SER A 112 10.83 -8.81 -1.85
C SER A 112 11.00 -9.81 -0.71
N GLY A 113 9.95 -10.12 0.06
CA GLY A 113 10.05 -10.93 1.26
C GLY A 113 10.63 -10.19 2.48
N ALA A 114 11.00 -8.91 2.33
CA ALA A 114 11.61 -8.12 3.40
C ALA A 114 10.60 -7.52 4.39
N LEU A 115 9.29 -7.62 4.13
CA LEU A 115 8.23 -6.96 4.91
C LEU A 115 8.33 -7.26 6.42
N ALA A 116 8.42 -8.53 6.82
CA ALA A 116 8.46 -8.88 8.23
C ALA A 116 9.68 -8.26 8.94
N ASN A 117 10.86 -8.40 8.33
CA ASN A 117 12.09 -7.81 8.85
C ASN A 117 12.02 -6.28 8.93
N ALA A 118 11.42 -5.63 7.92
CA ALA A 118 11.24 -4.19 7.91
C ALA A 118 10.31 -3.73 9.04
N LEU A 119 9.21 -4.45 9.30
CA LEU A 119 8.26 -4.11 10.35
C LEU A 119 8.86 -4.29 11.76
N VAL A 120 9.61 -5.38 12.00
CA VAL A 120 10.28 -5.62 13.30
C VAL A 120 11.27 -4.51 13.63
N ASN A 121 12.06 -4.09 12.65
CA ASN A 121 13.13 -3.11 12.85
C ASN A 121 12.67 -1.66 12.60
N ALA A 122 11.38 -1.42 12.40
CA ALA A 122 10.85 -0.09 12.16
C ALA A 122 11.02 0.80 13.39
N ARG A 123 11.35 2.08 13.21
CA ARG A 123 11.16 3.10 14.25
C ARG A 123 9.66 3.32 14.51
N PRO A 124 9.24 3.83 15.68
CA PRO A 124 7.82 4.02 16.00
C PRO A 124 7.06 4.83 14.94
N ASP A 125 7.62 5.97 14.53
CA ASP A 125 7.05 6.85 13.50
C ASP A 125 6.89 6.13 12.16
N ARG A 126 7.89 5.34 11.78
CA ARG A 126 7.88 4.58 10.52
C ARG A 126 6.86 3.46 10.55
N LEU A 127 6.72 2.76 11.69
CA LEU A 127 5.70 1.73 11.84
C LEU A 127 4.29 2.34 11.73
N ALA A 128 4.01 3.42 12.46
CA ALA A 128 2.72 4.10 12.40
C ALA A 128 2.40 4.53 10.96
N TYR A 129 3.39 5.09 10.25
CA TYR A 129 3.26 5.46 8.84
C TYR A 129 2.89 4.26 7.94
N TRP A 130 3.53 3.10 8.13
CA TRP A 130 3.19 1.88 7.39
C TRP A 130 1.84 1.28 7.79
N VAL A 131 1.43 1.34 9.05
CA VAL A 131 0.10 0.92 9.50
C VAL A 131 -0.97 1.78 8.82
N LEU A 132 -0.79 3.10 8.78
CA LEU A 132 -1.71 4.02 8.10
C LEU A 132 -1.79 3.75 6.59
N ALA A 133 -0.65 3.49 5.95
CA ALA A 133 -0.63 3.06 4.55
C ALA A 133 -1.36 1.71 4.35
N ALA A 134 -1.18 0.76 5.26
CA ALA A 134 -1.87 -0.53 5.23
C ALA A 134 -3.37 -0.40 5.46
N VAL A 135 -3.82 0.53 6.31
CA VAL A 135 -5.25 0.88 6.46
C VAL A 135 -5.81 1.36 5.13
N HIS A 136 -5.15 2.32 4.47
CA HIS A 136 -5.57 2.83 3.16
C HIS A 136 -5.61 1.72 2.10
N GLN A 137 -4.59 0.86 2.04
CA GLN A 137 -4.52 -0.23 1.07
C GLN A 137 -5.33 -1.47 1.45
N ARG A 138 -5.93 -1.50 2.65
CA ARG A 138 -6.60 -2.69 3.20
C ARG A 138 -5.66 -3.92 3.23
N GLU A 139 -4.38 -3.68 3.51
CA GLU A 139 -3.30 -4.68 3.43
C GLU A 139 -3.28 -5.54 4.70
N LYS A 140 -3.80 -6.75 4.57
CA LYS A 140 -4.07 -7.66 5.69
C LYS A 140 -2.81 -8.12 6.42
N CYS A 141 -1.72 -8.38 5.71
CA CYS A 141 -0.52 -8.97 6.30
C CYS A 141 0.16 -8.01 7.28
N THR A 142 0.32 -6.75 6.85
CA THR A 142 0.88 -5.64 7.62
C THR A 142 -0.02 -5.31 8.79
N LEU A 143 -1.33 -5.17 8.58
CA LEU A 143 -2.25 -4.91 9.68
C LEU A 143 -2.21 -6.03 10.74
N ARG A 144 -2.17 -7.29 10.33
CA ARG A 144 -2.05 -8.42 11.25
C ARG A 144 -0.72 -8.42 12.00
N TYR A 145 0.38 -8.05 11.34
CA TYR A 145 1.71 -8.10 11.92
C TYR A 145 1.98 -6.92 12.87
N ALA A 146 1.61 -5.71 12.44
CA ALA A 146 1.94 -4.45 13.09
C ALA A 146 0.86 -3.94 14.07
N THR A 147 -0.28 -4.62 14.17
CA THR A 147 -1.34 -4.24 15.12
C THR A 147 -1.80 -5.40 15.99
N ASP A 148 -2.39 -5.10 17.15
CA ASP A 148 -2.97 -6.06 18.08
C ASP A 148 -4.27 -5.55 18.71
N GLY A 149 -4.82 -6.30 19.66
CA GLY A 149 -6.04 -5.93 20.39
C GLY A 149 -7.35 -6.26 19.66
N LEU A 150 -7.37 -6.24 18.33
CA LEU A 150 -8.54 -6.63 17.53
C LEU A 150 -8.25 -7.82 16.62
N LEU A 151 -9.26 -8.69 16.48
CA LEU A 151 -9.28 -9.68 15.39
C LEU A 151 -9.24 -8.95 14.04
N LEU A 152 -8.44 -9.46 13.10
CA LEU A 152 -8.27 -8.84 11.77
C LEU A 152 -9.62 -8.60 11.07
N ALA A 153 -10.57 -9.55 11.16
CA ALA A 153 -11.89 -9.39 10.57
C ALA A 153 -12.68 -8.19 11.14
N VAL A 154 -12.53 -7.92 12.44
CA VAL A 154 -13.15 -6.77 13.11
C VAL A 154 -12.45 -5.48 12.68
N LEU A 155 -11.11 -5.48 12.63
CA LEU A 155 -10.34 -4.34 12.13
C LEU A 155 -10.71 -3.98 10.68
N MET A 156 -10.86 -4.97 9.80
CA MET A 156 -11.24 -4.73 8.40
C MET A 156 -12.62 -4.09 8.27
N LYS A 157 -13.58 -4.47 9.13
CA LYS A 157 -14.90 -3.82 9.20
C LYS A 157 -14.80 -2.40 9.74
N LEU A 158 -13.99 -2.18 10.78
CA LEU A 158 -13.79 -0.87 11.39
C LEU A 158 -13.31 0.16 10.35
N ILE A 159 -12.33 -0.20 9.52
CA ILE A 159 -11.76 0.72 8.52
C ILE A 159 -12.57 0.79 7.21
N GLN A 160 -13.71 0.09 7.11
CA GLN A 160 -14.54 0.09 5.91
C GLN A 160 -14.98 1.49 5.45
N PRO A 161 -15.41 2.41 6.35
CA PRO A 161 -15.89 3.73 5.95
C PRO A 161 -14.84 4.62 5.27
N ILE A 162 -13.55 4.34 5.48
CA ILE A 162 -12.44 5.12 4.93
C ILE A 162 -12.29 4.80 3.43
N ARG A 163 -12.49 5.82 2.59
CA ARG A 163 -12.30 5.76 1.13
C ARG A 163 -10.84 6.00 0.75
N HIS A 164 -10.23 7.01 1.35
CA HIS A 164 -8.84 7.38 1.13
C HIS A 164 -8.22 7.88 2.43
N LEU A 165 -6.95 7.54 2.65
CA LEU A 165 -6.19 8.04 3.79
C LEU A 165 -4.76 8.35 3.33
N ALA A 166 -4.32 9.58 3.61
CA ALA A 166 -2.96 10.02 3.42
C ALA A 166 -2.37 10.47 4.75
N ALA A 167 -1.25 9.86 5.15
CA ALA A 167 -0.44 10.35 6.25
C ALA A 167 0.49 11.44 5.72
N ILE A 168 0.27 12.68 6.16
CA ILE A 168 1.06 13.85 5.75
C ILE A 168 2.37 13.90 6.53
N ASN A 169 2.31 13.59 7.82
CA ASN A 169 3.46 13.50 8.70
C ASN A 169 3.22 12.46 9.81
N CYS A 170 4.29 11.79 10.25
CA CYS A 170 4.32 10.97 11.44
C CYS A 170 5.61 11.28 12.19
N ARG A 171 5.52 11.65 13.48
CA ARG A 171 6.65 12.03 14.29
C ARG A 171 6.57 11.36 15.66
N THR A 172 7.61 10.64 16.05
CA THR A 172 7.78 10.18 17.43
C THR A 172 7.98 11.39 18.34
N ILE A 173 7.12 11.56 19.33
CA ILE A 173 7.17 12.65 20.31
C ILE A 173 7.67 12.19 21.68
N SER A 174 7.56 10.90 21.98
CA SER A 174 8.11 10.26 23.17
C SER A 174 8.46 8.81 22.85
N GLU A 175 9.57 8.31 23.37
CA GLU A 175 10.03 6.93 23.19
C GLU A 175 10.79 6.48 24.44
N THR A 176 10.41 5.31 24.95
CA THR A 176 11.13 4.52 25.94
C THR A 176 11.48 3.17 25.30
N GLU A 177 12.11 2.26 26.05
CA GLU A 177 12.45 0.93 25.53
C GLU A 177 11.23 0.13 25.08
N GLU A 178 10.10 0.26 25.78
CA GLU A 178 8.90 -0.55 25.58
C GLU A 178 7.68 0.22 25.06
N ARG A 179 7.68 1.56 25.14
CA ARG A 179 6.54 2.40 24.74
C ARG A 179 6.99 3.58 23.89
N ALA A 180 6.16 3.99 22.95
CA ALA A 180 6.37 5.20 22.18
C ALA A 180 5.05 5.89 21.87
N VAL A 181 5.09 7.21 21.70
CA VAL A 181 3.96 8.00 21.24
C VAL A 181 4.33 8.65 19.92
N VAL A 182 3.50 8.42 18.91
CA VAL A 182 3.66 8.98 17.56
C VAL A 182 2.50 9.93 17.29
N GLU A 183 2.82 11.17 16.99
CA GLU A 183 1.88 12.14 16.48
C GLU A 183 1.78 12.01 14.95
N ALA A 184 0.56 11.91 14.43
CA ALA A 184 0.29 11.81 13.00
C ALA A 184 -0.68 12.89 12.53
N SER A 185 -0.31 13.56 11.45
CA SER A 185 -1.18 14.48 10.70
C SER A 185 -1.69 13.77 9.46
N LEU A 186 -3.01 13.64 9.33
CA LEU A 186 -3.67 12.83 8.34
C LEU A 186 -4.63 13.66 7.51
N MET A 187 -4.88 13.20 6.29
CA MET A 187 -6.00 13.64 5.46
C MET A 187 -6.85 12.41 5.13
N ILE A 188 -8.11 12.42 5.56
CA ILE A 188 -9.03 11.29 5.42
C ILE A 188 -10.21 11.70 4.55
N TYR A 189 -10.61 10.81 3.65
CA TYR A 189 -11.87 10.91 2.90
C TYR A 189 -12.68 9.66 3.20
N TYR A 190 -13.96 9.82 3.48
CA TYR A 190 -14.90 8.72 3.70
C TYR A 190 -15.72 8.44 2.45
N TYR A 191 -16.45 7.34 2.42
CA TYR A 191 -17.43 7.10 1.35
C TYR A 191 -18.70 7.94 1.52
N LEU A 192 -19.09 8.17 2.77
CA LEU A 192 -20.29 8.90 3.15
C LEU A 192 -19.95 9.93 4.25
N PRO A 193 -20.71 11.02 4.37
CA PRO A 193 -21.81 11.41 3.46
C PRO A 193 -21.32 12.01 2.14
N ASP A 194 -20.14 12.63 2.12
CA ASP A 194 -19.55 13.27 0.93
C ASP A 194 -18.15 12.69 0.65
N PRO A 195 -17.95 11.98 -0.47
CA PRO A 195 -16.66 11.37 -0.80
C PRO A 195 -15.58 12.36 -1.24
N GLN A 196 -15.94 13.62 -1.51
CA GLN A 196 -15.01 14.68 -1.89
C GLN A 196 -14.58 15.54 -0.70
N LYS A 197 -15.31 15.50 0.43
CA LYS A 197 -14.96 16.22 1.65
C LYS A 197 -13.68 15.65 2.27
N ALA A 198 -12.69 16.51 2.44
CA ALA A 198 -11.45 16.18 3.13
C ALA A 198 -11.60 16.43 4.64
N HIS A 199 -11.11 15.49 5.45
CA HIS A 199 -11.09 15.58 6.90
C HIS A 199 -9.62 15.58 7.38
N PRO A 200 -9.03 16.75 7.63
CA PRO A 200 -7.71 16.83 8.25
C PRO A 200 -7.81 16.40 9.71
N VAL A 201 -6.94 15.47 10.14
CA VAL A 201 -6.96 14.92 11.51
C VAL A 201 -5.56 14.98 12.08
N LYS A 202 -5.44 15.41 13.33
CA LYS A 202 -4.23 15.27 14.12
C LYS A 202 -4.52 14.31 15.27
N ILE A 203 -3.79 13.19 15.30
CA ILE A 203 -4.02 12.11 16.27
C ILE A 203 -2.70 11.59 16.81
N GLN A 204 -2.71 11.09 18.05
CA GLN A 204 -1.57 10.42 18.65
C GLN A 204 -1.85 8.91 18.72
N PHE A 205 -0.82 8.13 18.39
CA PHE A 205 -0.82 6.68 18.52
C PHE A 205 0.20 6.26 19.56
N GLU A 206 -0.24 5.45 20.50
CA GLU A 206 0.63 4.74 21.44
C GLU A 206 1.08 3.41 20.82
N LEU A 207 2.38 3.23 20.74
CA LEU A 207 3.02 2.00 20.29
C LEU A 207 3.66 1.32 21.49
N HIS A 208 3.73 -0.01 21.44
CA HIS A 208 4.39 -0.81 22.47
C HIS A 208 5.19 -1.95 21.85
N LYS A 209 6.17 -2.45 22.59
CA LYS A 209 6.88 -3.70 22.27
C LYS A 209 6.36 -4.81 23.17
N ASN A 210 6.26 -6.02 22.63
CA ASN A 210 5.99 -7.19 23.45
C ASN A 210 7.31 -7.71 24.04
N ALA A 211 7.66 -7.31 25.26
CA ALA A 211 8.92 -7.68 25.91
C ALA A 211 9.16 -9.21 26.05
N ARG A 212 8.15 -10.05 25.80
CA ARG A 212 8.25 -11.51 25.86
C ARG A 212 8.67 -12.16 24.53
N GLU A 213 8.77 -11.41 23.44
CA GLU A 213 9.23 -11.91 22.15
C GLU A 213 10.75 -11.79 22.00
N SER A 214 11.39 -12.78 21.37
CA SER A 214 12.85 -12.81 21.14
C SER A 214 13.37 -11.68 20.24
N GLN A 215 12.51 -11.12 19.39
CA GLN A 215 12.77 -9.90 18.60
C GLN A 215 11.53 -9.02 18.62
N PRO A 216 11.33 -8.21 19.66
CA PRO A 216 10.08 -7.51 19.86
C PRO A 216 10.03 -6.26 18.98
N GLY A 217 9.34 -6.37 17.85
CA GLY A 217 8.99 -5.22 17.02
C GLY A 217 7.95 -4.33 17.72
N TRP A 218 7.88 -3.07 17.29
CA TRP A 218 6.81 -2.18 17.72
C TRP A 218 5.45 -2.67 17.19
N ARG A 219 4.39 -2.42 17.97
CA ARG A 219 3.00 -2.70 17.59
C ARG A 219 2.10 -1.54 17.98
N LEU A 220 1.05 -1.33 17.19
CA LEU A 220 0.00 -0.34 17.44
C LEU A 220 -1.28 -1.06 17.88
N SER A 221 -1.90 -0.63 18.98
CA SER A 221 -3.19 -1.21 19.37
C SER A 221 -4.28 -0.81 18.38
N ALA A 222 -4.87 -1.79 17.71
CA ALA A 222 -5.87 -1.59 16.66
C ALA A 222 -7.14 -0.88 17.18
N PHE A 223 -7.38 -0.88 18.50
CA PHE A 223 -8.46 -0.09 19.11
C PHE A 223 -8.29 1.41 18.86
N GLN A 224 -7.05 1.91 18.80
CA GLN A 224 -6.76 3.33 18.57
C GLN A 224 -7.16 3.78 17.16
N LEU A 225 -7.27 2.85 16.20
CA LEU A 225 -7.72 3.14 14.84
C LEU A 225 -9.19 3.56 14.78
N LYS A 226 -9.97 3.37 15.85
CA LYS A 226 -11.31 3.97 15.99
C LYS A 226 -11.27 5.50 15.93
N GLY A 227 -10.18 6.11 16.40
CA GLY A 227 -9.98 7.56 16.30
C GLY A 227 -9.86 8.07 14.86
N LEU A 228 -9.67 7.19 13.88
CA LEU A 228 -9.73 7.55 12.46
C LEU A 228 -11.16 7.75 11.96
N LEU A 229 -12.20 7.39 12.72
CA LEU A 229 -13.60 7.52 12.31
C LEU A 229 -14.29 8.72 12.96
N THR A 230 -13.80 9.17 14.11
CA THR A 230 -14.41 10.27 14.87
C THR A 230 -14.33 11.61 14.14
N ALA A 231 -13.38 11.78 13.22
CA ALA A 231 -13.27 12.98 12.40
C ALA A 231 -14.33 13.11 11.29
N GLY A 232 -15.03 12.01 10.96
CA GLY A 232 -16.14 11.99 9.99
C GLY A 232 -17.53 12.09 10.63
N SER A 233 -17.61 12.08 11.96
CA SER A 233 -18.88 12.11 12.71
C SER A 233 -19.39 13.54 12.99
N ILE A 234 -18.95 14.54 12.21
CA ILE A 234 -19.38 15.95 12.27
C ILE A 234 -19.87 16.41 10.90
#